data_AF-A0A2V8X9E2-F1
#
_entry.id   AF-A0A2V8X9E2-F1
#
_cell.length_a   1.000
_cell.length_b   1.000
_cell.length_c   1.000
_cell.angle_alpha   90.00
_cell.angle_beta   90.00
_cell.angle_gamma   90.00
#
_symmetry.space_group_name_H-M   'P 1'
#
loop_
_entity.id
_entity.type
_entity.pdbx_description
1 polymer ?
#
loop_
_entity_poly.entity_id
_entity_poly.type
_entity_poly.pdbx_seq_one_letter_code
_entity_poly.pdbx_strand_id
1 'polypeptide(L)'
;MRHSERDDSRKTIRGIGMGHSGIIDPATGVVLSFPRPGQMTEWKNVPLQHMLEQEFAMPCILEDSVRAIAFDLPPFFAHGIIRHFLHSGLRLRTAEPVKRSRPQPPSSL
;
A
#
# COMPACT_ATOMS: atom_id res chain seq x y z
N MET A 1 -17.37 12.38 -43.33
CA MET A 1 -17.16 11.31 -42.35
C MET A 1 -16.28 11.84 -41.24
N ARG A 2 -16.78 11.99 -40.01
CA ARG A 2 -15.95 12.37 -38.85
C ARG A 2 -15.37 11.08 -38.27
N HIS A 3 -14.08 10.82 -38.49
CA HIS A 3 -13.38 9.81 -37.71
C HIS A 3 -13.26 10.37 -36.29
N SER A 4 -13.93 9.73 -35.34
CA SER A 4 -13.73 10.01 -33.92
C SER A 4 -12.36 9.47 -33.54
N GLU A 5 -11.37 10.36 -33.43
CA GLU A 5 -10.15 10.11 -32.65
C GLU A 5 -10.58 9.86 -31.20
N ARG A 6 -10.78 8.58 -30.85
CA ARG A 6 -10.69 8.18 -29.45
C ARG A 6 -9.20 8.16 -29.14
N ASP A 7 -8.76 9.21 -28.45
CA ASP A 7 -7.44 9.29 -27.84
C ASP A 7 -7.12 7.95 -27.16
N ASP A 8 -6.09 7.27 -27.65
CA ASP A 8 -5.63 5.99 -27.11
C ASP A 8 -4.80 6.26 -25.86
N SER A 9 -5.43 6.91 -24.87
CA SER A 9 -4.87 7.30 -23.58
C SER A 9 -4.26 6.11 -22.83
N ARG A 10 -4.65 4.87 -23.17
CA ARG A 10 -4.02 3.64 -22.69
C ARG A 10 -2.55 3.51 -23.11
N LYS A 11 -2.14 4.02 -24.27
CA LYS A 11 -0.74 3.94 -24.74
C LYS A 11 0.22 4.86 -23.98
N THR A 12 -0.29 5.82 -23.20
CA THR A 12 0.53 6.78 -22.45
C THR A 12 0.70 6.43 -20.97
N ILE A 13 -0.13 5.55 -20.41
CA ILE A 13 -0.04 5.16 -18.99
C ILE A 13 1.16 4.23 -18.81
N ARG A 14 2.07 4.58 -17.90
CA ARG A 14 3.33 3.85 -17.66
C ARG A 14 3.30 2.89 -16.46
N GLY A 15 2.32 3.04 -15.57
CA GLY A 15 2.17 2.21 -14.37
C GLY A 15 0.96 2.63 -13.54
N ILE A 16 0.71 1.89 -12.46
CA ILE A 16 -0.39 2.12 -11.51
C ILE A 16 0.19 2.33 -10.10
N GLY A 17 -0.08 3.47 -9.50
CA GLY A 17 0.22 3.74 -8.08
C GLY A 17 -1.04 3.64 -7.23
N MET A 18 -0.97 3.01 -6.07
CA MET A 18 -2.12 2.76 -5.21
C MET A 18 -1.86 3.14 -3.76
N GLY A 19 -2.71 3.99 -3.20
CA GLY A 19 -2.84 4.17 -1.76
C GLY A 19 -3.94 3.26 -1.22
N HIS A 20 -3.59 2.27 -0.41
CA HIS A 20 -4.57 1.36 0.20
C HIS A 20 -4.63 1.58 1.73
N SER A 21 -5.83 1.48 2.30
CA SER A 21 -6.02 1.57 3.75
C SER A 21 -5.74 0.23 4.42
N GLY A 22 -5.04 0.21 5.56
CA GLY A 22 -4.75 -1.02 6.29
C GLY A 22 -3.27 -1.15 6.64
N ILE A 23 -2.84 -2.33 7.05
CA ILE A 23 -1.43 -2.64 7.29
C ILE A 23 -0.85 -3.15 5.97
N ILE A 24 0.07 -2.39 5.38
CA ILE A 24 0.69 -2.68 4.10
C ILE A 24 2.15 -3.06 4.30
N ASP A 25 2.61 -4.09 3.58
CA ASP A 25 4.02 -4.33 3.33
C ASP A 25 4.37 -3.79 1.93
N PRO A 26 4.91 -2.56 1.83
CA PRO A 26 5.22 -1.93 0.55
C PRO A 26 6.41 -2.60 -0.16
N ALA A 27 7.25 -3.36 0.56
CA ALA A 27 8.38 -4.06 -0.06
C ALA A 27 7.94 -5.26 -0.89
N THR A 28 6.82 -5.89 -0.52
CA THR A 28 6.27 -7.07 -1.20
C THR A 28 4.94 -6.81 -1.91
N GLY A 29 4.35 -5.62 -1.73
CA GLY A 29 3.08 -5.25 -2.36
C GLY A 29 1.87 -5.98 -1.77
N VAL A 30 1.93 -6.31 -0.48
CA VAL A 30 0.92 -7.13 0.22
C VAL A 30 0.10 -6.30 1.20
N VAL A 31 -1.23 -6.47 1.18
CA VAL A 31 -2.12 -6.03 2.25
C VAL A 31 -2.09 -7.08 3.36
N LEU A 32 -1.33 -6.82 4.42
CA LEU A 32 -1.18 -7.74 5.56
C LEU A 32 -2.49 -7.88 6.33
N SER A 33 -3.18 -6.77 6.55
CA SER A 33 -4.47 -6.76 7.23
C SER A 33 -5.30 -5.52 6.89
N PHE A 34 -6.57 -5.71 6.56
CA PHE A 34 -7.56 -4.65 6.49
C PHE A 34 -8.91 -5.14 7.05
N PRO A 35 -9.12 -5.02 8.37
CA PRO A 35 -10.33 -5.51 9.00
C PRO A 35 -11.44 -4.45 8.86
N ARG A 36 -12.55 -4.81 8.20
CA ARG A 36 -13.78 -4.01 8.17
C ARG A 36 -15.01 -4.86 8.55
N PRO A 37 -15.14 -5.21 9.85
CA PRO A 37 -16.22 -6.07 10.33
C PRO A 37 -17.60 -5.53 9.93
N GLY A 38 -18.46 -6.40 9.40
CA GLY A 38 -19.82 -6.04 8.99
C GLY A 38 -19.93 -5.25 7.68
N GLN A 39 -18.81 -4.89 7.03
CA GLN A 39 -18.81 -4.19 5.75
C GLN A 39 -18.22 -5.03 4.62
N MET A 40 -17.15 -5.80 4.89
CA MET A 40 -16.54 -6.69 3.91
C MET A 40 -15.81 -7.84 4.59
N THR A 41 -15.55 -8.88 3.80
CA THR A 41 -14.63 -9.95 4.16
C THR A 41 -13.29 -9.35 4.56
N GLU A 42 -12.70 -9.82 5.65
CA GLU A 42 -11.38 -9.40 6.08
C GLU A 42 -10.35 -9.71 4.99
N TRP A 43 -9.51 -8.72 4.68
CA TRP A 43 -8.34 -8.95 3.84
C TRP A 43 -7.16 -9.26 4.75
N LYS A 44 -6.52 -10.40 4.50
CA LYS A 44 -5.36 -10.87 5.26
C LYS A 44 -4.37 -11.51 4.30
N ASN A 45 -3.14 -10.98 4.28
CA ASN A 45 -2.06 -11.40 3.38
C ASN A 45 -2.47 -11.44 1.90
N VAL A 46 -3.15 -10.40 1.43
CA VAL A 46 -3.59 -10.30 0.03
C VAL A 46 -2.47 -9.69 -0.82
N PRO A 47 -1.92 -10.39 -1.84
CA PRO A 47 -0.84 -9.89 -2.69
C PRO A 47 -1.39 -8.94 -3.77
N LEU A 48 -1.98 -7.83 -3.33
CA LEU A 48 -2.76 -6.92 -4.16
C LEU A 48 -1.94 -6.35 -5.33
N GLN A 49 -0.67 -5.98 -5.10
CA GLN A 49 0.18 -5.48 -6.18
C GLN A 49 0.31 -6.51 -7.30
N HIS A 50 0.65 -7.75 -6.96
CA HIS A 50 0.82 -8.82 -7.94
C HIS A 50 -0.47 -9.13 -8.69
N MET A 51 -1.61 -9.15 -7.99
CA MET A 51 -2.92 -9.38 -8.61
C MET A 51 -3.24 -8.33 -9.68
N LEU A 52 -2.90 -7.06 -9.42
CA LEU A 52 -3.16 -5.98 -10.36
C LEU A 52 -2.12 -5.90 -11.49
N GLU A 53 -0.86 -6.24 -11.21
CA GLU A 53 0.16 -6.40 -12.26
C GLU A 53 -0.26 -7.47 -13.27
N GLN A 54 -0.81 -8.59 -12.79
CA GLN A 54 -1.33 -9.66 -13.64
C GLN A 54 -2.56 -9.23 -14.43
N GLU A 55 -3.53 -8.57 -13.78
CA GLU A 55 -4.77 -8.13 -14.41
C GLU A 55 -4.54 -7.07 -15.49
N PHE A 56 -3.67 -6.09 -15.21
CA PHE A 56 -3.47 -4.94 -16.10
C PHE A 56 -2.24 -5.06 -17.00
N ALA A 57 -1.40 -6.08 -16.80
CA ALA A 57 -0.11 -6.25 -17.49
C ALA A 57 0.78 -4.98 -17.41
N MET A 58 0.75 -4.32 -16.25
CA MET A 58 1.44 -3.05 -16.01
C MET A 58 2.17 -3.04 -14.67
N PRO A 59 3.32 -2.35 -14.55
CA PRO A 59 3.99 -2.18 -13.27
C PRO A 59 3.08 -1.48 -12.26
N CYS A 60 3.00 -2.04 -11.05
CA CYS A 60 2.20 -1.47 -9.97
C CYS A 60 3.06 -1.17 -8.75
N ILE A 61 2.67 -0.17 -7.96
CA ILE A 61 3.25 0.11 -6.64
C ILE A 61 2.11 0.24 -5.64
N LEU A 62 2.21 -0.48 -4.52
CA LEU A 62 1.27 -0.39 -3.41
C LEU A 62 1.89 0.34 -2.23
N GLU A 63 1.18 1.36 -1.73
CA GLU A 63 1.59 2.15 -0.58
C GLU A 63 0.43 2.30 0.41
N ASP A 64 0.76 2.57 1.68
CA ASP A 64 -0.23 3.00 2.67
C ASP A 64 -0.87 4.34 2.25
N SER A 65 -2.19 4.46 2.40
CA SER A 65 -2.93 5.64 1.91
C SER A 65 -2.47 6.96 2.56
N VAL A 66 -2.07 6.95 3.84
CA VAL A 66 -1.56 8.15 4.51
C VAL A 66 -0.18 8.52 3.98
N ARG A 67 0.68 7.53 3.72
CA ARG A 67 1.99 7.74 3.10
C ARG A 67 1.89 8.23 1.66
N ALA A 68 0.98 7.64 0.88
CA ALA A 68 0.70 8.06 -0.50
C ALA A 68 0.29 9.54 -0.56
N ILE A 69 -0.59 9.97 0.34
CA ILE A 69 -0.99 11.39 0.47
C ILE A 69 0.20 12.26 0.88
N ALA A 70 1.05 11.79 1.80
CA ALA A 70 2.20 12.54 2.27
C ALA A 70 3.24 12.80 1.16
N PHE A 71 3.38 11.92 0.17
CA PHE A 71 4.28 12.13 -0.97
C PHE A 71 3.87 13.31 -1.86
N ASP A 72 2.57 13.61 -1.93
CA ASP A 72 2.02 14.66 -2.82
C ASP A 72 1.81 16.00 -2.09
N LEU A 73 1.96 16.01 -0.76
CA LEU A 73 1.76 17.22 0.04
C LEU A 73 3.07 17.94 0.36
N PRO A 74 3.06 19.28 0.43
CA PRO A 74 4.17 20.03 0.98
C PRO A 74 4.52 19.54 2.40
N PRO A 75 5.81 19.53 2.80
CA PRO A 75 6.26 18.91 4.05
C PRO A 75 5.51 19.39 5.30
N PHE A 76 5.10 20.66 5.34
CA PHE A 76 4.38 21.25 6.47
C PHE A 76 2.92 20.79 6.56
N PHE A 77 2.28 20.45 5.44
CA PHE A 77 0.94 19.88 5.39
C PHE A 77 0.93 18.39 5.75
N ALA A 78 1.93 17.63 5.31
CA ALA A 78 2.08 16.22 5.66
C ALA A 78 2.14 16.02 7.20
N HIS A 79 2.87 16.89 7.91
CA HIS A 79 2.93 16.88 9.38
C HIS A 79 1.57 17.15 10.06
N GLY A 80 0.69 17.96 9.45
CA GLY A 80 -0.64 18.26 9.98
C GLY A 80 -1.58 17.06 9.92
N ILE A 81 -1.59 16.35 8.80
CA ILE A 81 -2.40 15.15 8.60
C ILE A 81 -1.93 14.01 9.50
N ILE A 82 -0.62 13.77 9.57
CA ILE A 82 -0.04 12.74 10.47
C ILE A 82 -0.46 13.00 11.93
N ARG A 83 -0.44 14.26 12.39
CA ARG A 83 -0.91 14.60 13.75
C ARG A 83 -2.42 14.42 13.93
N HIS A 84 -3.25 14.77 12.94
CA HIS A 84 -4.70 14.61 13.02
C HIS A 84 -5.11 13.13 13.15
N PHE A 85 -4.45 12.22 12.44
CA PHE A 85 -4.65 10.77 12.58
C PHE A 85 -4.17 10.25 13.95
N LEU A 86 -3.09 10.78 14.50
CA LEU A 86 -2.62 10.43 15.85
C LEU A 86 -3.60 10.85 16.96
N HIS A 87 -4.30 11.97 16.81
CA HIS A 87 -5.26 12.48 17.80
C HIS A 87 -6.65 11.82 17.72
N SER A 88 -7.06 11.33 16.56
CA SER A 88 -8.34 10.63 16.36
C SER A 88 -8.33 9.16 16.83
N GLY A 89 -7.26 8.73 17.53
CA GLY A 89 -7.13 7.36 18.05
C GLY A 89 -6.73 6.33 17.00
N LEU A 90 -6.59 6.72 15.73
CA LEU A 90 -6.02 5.91 14.66
C LEU A 90 -4.49 5.99 14.74
N ARG A 91 -3.94 5.42 15.81
CA ARG A 91 -2.49 5.44 16.05
C ARG A 91 -1.80 4.63 14.97
N LEU A 92 -1.10 5.32 14.06
CA LEU A 92 -0.09 4.72 13.21
C LEU A 92 0.91 4.03 14.15
N ARG A 93 0.76 2.72 14.33
CA ARG A 93 1.82 1.91 14.90
C ARG A 93 2.90 1.92 13.84
N THR A 94 3.96 2.68 14.09
CA THR A 94 5.25 2.39 13.48
C THR A 94 5.50 0.91 13.75
N ALA A 95 5.54 0.11 12.68
CA ALA A 95 6.02 -1.25 12.79
C ALA A 95 7.46 -1.14 13.30
N GLU A 96 7.66 -1.43 14.58
CA GLU A 96 9.00 -1.64 15.12
C GLU A 96 9.67 -2.70 14.23
N PRO A 97 10.92 -2.50 13.79
CA PRO A 97 11.61 -3.51 13.03
C PRO A 97 11.64 -4.79 13.88
N VAL A 98 11.03 -5.85 13.36
CA VAL A 98 11.14 -7.19 13.95
C VAL A 98 12.63 -7.49 14.07
N LYS A 99 13.15 -7.48 15.30
CA LYS A 99 14.50 -7.96 15.59
C LYS A 99 14.54 -9.42 15.15
N ARG A 100 15.12 -9.69 13.98
CA ARG A 100 15.48 -11.06 13.56
C ARG A 100 16.31 -11.67 14.68
N SER A 101 15.73 -12.62 15.41
CA SER A 101 16.49 -13.48 16.32
C SER A 101 17.50 -14.25 15.47
N ARG A 102 18.77 -14.15 15.84
CA ARG A 102 19.85 -14.93 15.23
C ARG A 102 19.51 -16.42 15.40
N PRO A 103 19.58 -17.26 14.36
CA PRO A 103 19.33 -18.69 14.51
C PRO A 103 20.36 -19.28 15.49
N GLN A 104 19.89 -20.04 16.47
CA GLN A 104 20.78 -20.79 17.36
C GLN A 104 21.34 -21.99 16.60
N PRO A 105 22.65 -22.28 16.73
CA PRO A 105 23.22 -23.49 16.14
C PRO A 105 22.62 -24.74 16.80
N PRO A 106 22.48 -25.86 16.05
CA PRO A 106 21.94 -27.09 16.60
C PRO A 106 22.80 -27.56 17.77
N SER A 107 22.13 -27.89 18.89
CA SER A 107 22.77 -28.52 20.04
C SER A 107 23.38 -29.83 19.60
N SER A 108 24.70 -29.96 19.73
CA SER A 108 25.41 -31.21 19.52
C SER A 108 24.98 -32.21 20.61
N LEU A 109 24.50 -33.38 20.19
CA LEU A 109 24.46 -34.61 20.98
C LEU A 109 25.49 -35.58 20.38
#